data_AF-A0A512JDE7-F1
#
_entry.id   AF-A0A512JDE7-F1
#
_cell.length_a   1.000
_cell.length_b   1.000
_cell.length_c   1.000
_cell.angle_alpha   90.00
_cell.angle_beta   90.00
_cell.angle_gamma   90.00
#
_symmetry.space_group_name_H-M   'P 1'
#
loop_
_entity.id
_entity.type
_entity.pdbx_description
1 polymer ?
#
loop_
_entity_poly.entity_id
_entity_poly.type
_entity_poly.pdbx_seq_one_letter_code
_entity_poly.pdbx_strand_id
1 'polypeptide(L)'
;MPEWQPIETAPRDDTWILLSGGTVDWAEYAFGITCPPVVVACRRSEEWIVSLADSGYALTRYRNPTHWMPLPATPLPDDAPTQSSREEFTVPERSSPYLKPRHVRRGS
;
A
#
# COMPACT_ATOMS: atom_id res chain seq x y z
N MET A 1 -13.91 2.93 18.59
CA MET A 1 -13.12 2.44 17.44
C MET A 1 -14.10 2.16 16.32
N PRO A 2 -13.79 2.51 15.06
CA PRO A 2 -14.63 2.09 13.94
C PRO A 2 -14.68 0.55 13.87
N GLU A 3 -15.87 0.02 13.64
CA GLU A 3 -16.13 -1.43 13.52
C GLU A 3 -16.40 -1.81 12.06
N TRP A 4 -16.17 -3.09 11.73
CA TRP A 4 -16.50 -3.65 10.43
C TRP A 4 -18.01 -3.70 10.22
N GLN A 5 -18.45 -3.27 9.05
CA GLN A 5 -19.84 -3.23 8.64
C GLN A 5 -20.07 -4.05 7.36
N PRO A 6 -21.28 -4.56 7.12
CA PRO A 6 -21.65 -5.23 5.87
C PRO A 6 -21.44 -4.32 4.65
N ILE A 7 -20.95 -4.87 3.55
CA ILE A 7 -20.63 -4.09 2.34
C ILE A 7 -21.84 -3.34 1.76
N GLU A 8 -23.06 -3.80 2.00
CA GLU A 8 -24.30 -3.19 1.51
C GLU A 8 -24.52 -1.79 2.10
N THR A 9 -23.95 -1.51 3.28
CA THR A 9 -24.05 -0.22 3.97
C THR A 9 -22.91 0.74 3.60
N ALA A 10 -21.99 0.33 2.73
CA ALA A 10 -20.83 1.12 2.39
C ALA A 10 -21.21 2.42 1.65
N PRO A 11 -20.46 3.52 1.89
CA PRO A 11 -20.65 4.76 1.16
C PRO A 11 -20.52 4.55 -0.35
N ARG A 12 -21.30 5.32 -1.12
CA ARG A 12 -21.31 5.29 -2.60
C ARG A 12 -20.95 6.65 -3.22
N ASP A 13 -20.37 7.52 -2.41
CA ASP A 13 -20.09 8.93 -2.67
C ASP A 13 -18.58 9.18 -2.89
N ASP A 14 -17.89 8.22 -3.50
CA ASP A 14 -16.43 8.23 -3.70
C ASP A 14 -15.57 8.32 -2.41
N THR A 15 -16.16 8.16 -1.23
CA THR A 15 -15.43 8.13 0.04
C THR A 15 -14.43 6.97 0.08
N TRP A 16 -13.21 7.26 0.55
CA TRP A 16 -12.19 6.25 0.79
C TRP A 16 -12.44 5.49 2.10
N ILE A 17 -12.43 4.16 2.01
CA ILE A 17 -12.74 3.22 3.09
C ILE A 17 -11.77 2.05 3.07
N LEU A 18 -11.74 1.27 4.16
CA LEU A 18 -11.11 -0.04 4.18
C LEU A 18 -12.11 -1.10 3.73
N LEU A 19 -11.66 -2.06 2.91
CA LEU A 19 -12.43 -3.22 2.46
C LEU A 19 -11.75 -4.53 2.90
N SER A 20 -12.55 -5.57 3.12
CA SER A 20 -12.07 -6.93 3.39
C SER A 20 -12.96 -8.00 2.75
N GLY A 21 -12.42 -9.22 2.68
CA GLY A 21 -13.10 -10.43 2.20
C GLY A 21 -13.32 -10.51 0.70
N GLY A 22 -12.66 -9.65 -0.08
CA GLY A 22 -12.66 -9.68 -1.54
C GLY A 22 -11.30 -10.03 -2.13
N THR A 23 -11.16 -9.86 -3.44
CA THR A 23 -9.93 -10.13 -4.19
C THR A 23 -9.56 -8.97 -5.12
N VAL A 24 -8.27 -8.78 -5.38
CA VAL A 24 -7.80 -7.82 -6.39
C VAL A 24 -7.82 -8.48 -7.77
N ASP A 25 -8.31 -7.80 -8.81
CA ASP A 25 -8.44 -8.35 -10.19
C ASP A 25 -7.11 -8.91 -10.76
N TRP A 26 -5.94 -8.42 -10.30
CA TRP A 26 -4.62 -8.91 -10.71
C TRP A 26 -4.00 -9.99 -9.80
N ALA A 27 -4.66 -10.38 -8.70
CA ALA A 27 -4.13 -11.37 -7.77
C ALA A 27 -3.85 -12.72 -8.46
N GLU A 28 -4.56 -13.03 -9.54
CA GLU A 28 -4.32 -14.22 -10.35
C GLU A 28 -3.13 -14.08 -11.32
N TYR A 29 -2.75 -12.86 -11.71
CA TYR A 29 -1.72 -12.59 -12.72
C TYR A 29 -0.37 -12.16 -12.14
N ALA A 30 -0.34 -11.62 -10.91
CA ALA A 30 0.84 -10.98 -10.36
C ALA A 30 1.63 -11.90 -9.41
N PHE A 31 2.61 -12.61 -9.96
CA PHE A 31 3.90 -12.94 -9.31
C PHE A 31 3.86 -13.55 -7.89
N GLY A 32 2.82 -14.28 -7.51
CA GLY A 32 2.71 -14.90 -6.18
C GLY A 32 2.41 -13.92 -5.04
N ILE A 33 1.86 -12.75 -5.34
CA ILE A 33 1.40 -11.80 -4.32
C ILE A 33 0.08 -12.29 -3.75
N THR A 34 0.07 -12.63 -2.46
CA THR A 34 -1.16 -12.97 -1.73
C THR A 34 -2.07 -11.74 -1.69
N CYS A 35 -3.37 -11.93 -1.95
CA CYS A 35 -4.34 -10.84 -1.81
C CYS A 35 -4.25 -10.27 -0.39
N PRO A 36 -4.00 -8.95 -0.23
CA PRO A 36 -3.97 -8.35 1.09
C PRO A 36 -5.32 -8.56 1.80
N PRO A 37 -5.31 -8.88 3.10
CA PRO A 37 -6.54 -9.15 3.86
C PRO A 37 -7.44 -7.91 4.01
N VAL A 38 -6.85 -6.72 3.89
CA VAL A 38 -7.52 -5.43 3.95
C VAL A 38 -6.91 -4.48 2.91
N VAL A 39 -7.74 -3.72 2.20
CA VAL A 39 -7.31 -2.72 1.20
C VAL A 39 -8.00 -1.37 1.40
N VAL A 40 -7.35 -0.29 0.99
CA VAL A 40 -7.94 1.06 0.91
C VAL A 40 -8.57 1.25 -0.47
N ALA A 41 -9.86 1.52 -0.53
CA ALA A 41 -10.60 1.64 -1.78
C ALA A 41 -11.71 2.71 -1.71
N CYS A 42 -12.22 3.11 -2.88
CA CYS A 42 -13.44 3.91 -3.01
C CYS A 42 -14.37 3.27 -4.06
N ARG A 43 -15.67 3.56 -3.99
CA ARG A 43 -16.63 3.10 -5.01
C ARG A 43 -16.72 4.12 -6.13
N ARG A 44 -16.48 3.72 -7.38
CA ARG A 44 -16.69 4.54 -8.58
C ARG A 44 -17.50 3.78 -9.61
N SER A 45 -18.61 4.35 -10.08
CA SER A 45 -19.45 3.77 -11.13
C SER A 45 -19.74 2.26 -10.93
N GLU A 46 -20.18 1.90 -9.72
CA GLU A 46 -20.45 0.51 -9.28
C GLU A 46 -19.23 -0.41 -9.07
N GLU A 47 -18.01 0.07 -9.30
CA GLU A 47 -16.79 -0.71 -9.09
C GLU A 47 -16.03 -0.24 -7.84
N TRP A 48 -15.40 -1.17 -7.12
CA TRP A 48 -14.47 -0.83 -6.04
C TRP A 48 -13.07 -0.64 -6.61
N ILE A 49 -12.53 0.56 -6.43
CA ILE A 49 -11.24 0.96 -6.97
C ILE A 49 -10.24 1.10 -5.82
N VAL A 50 -9.16 0.33 -5.90
CA VAL A 50 -8.08 0.31 -4.92
C VAL A 50 -6.97 1.26 -5.36
N SER A 51 -6.45 2.06 -4.43
CA SER A 51 -5.18 2.75 -4.63
C SER A 51 -4.04 1.81 -4.28
N LEU A 52 -3.18 1.56 -5.26
CA LEU A 52 -1.92 0.84 -5.09
C LEU A 52 -0.74 1.81 -5.18
N ALA A 53 -0.93 3.07 -4.75
CA ALA A 53 0.08 4.12 -4.89
C ALA A 53 1.44 3.72 -4.30
N ASP A 54 1.44 3.03 -3.16
CA ASP A 54 2.68 2.59 -2.47
C ASP A 54 3.42 1.47 -3.21
N SER A 55 2.75 0.75 -4.13
CA SER A 55 3.37 -0.33 -4.91
C SER A 55 3.73 0.09 -6.34
N GLY A 56 3.56 1.37 -6.71
CA GLY A 56 3.92 1.91 -8.02
C GLY A 56 2.96 1.52 -9.15
N TYR A 57 1.78 0.97 -8.83
CA TYR A 57 0.77 0.56 -9.81
C TYR A 57 -0.41 1.55 -9.90
N ALA A 58 -0.98 1.64 -11.10
CA ALA A 58 -2.22 2.37 -11.36
C ALA A 58 -3.43 1.71 -10.65
N LEU A 59 -4.46 2.51 -10.43
CA LEU A 59 -5.75 2.10 -9.84
C LEU A 59 -6.23 0.75 -10.41
N THR A 60 -6.63 -0.16 -9.53
CA THR A 60 -7.16 -1.48 -9.92
C THR A 60 -8.49 -1.77 -9.23
N ARG A 61 -9.16 -2.84 -9.64
CA ARG A 61 -10.46 -3.24 -9.14
C ARG A 61 -10.35 -4.25 -8.01
N TYR A 62 -11.20 -4.07 -7.00
CA TYR A 62 -11.45 -5.04 -5.94
C TYR A 62 -12.80 -5.70 -6.19
N ARG A 63 -12.84 -7.03 -6.14
CA ARG A 63 -14.03 -7.83 -6.42
C ARG A 63 -14.57 -8.43 -5.14
N ASN A 64 -15.90 -8.47 -5.08
CA ASN A 64 -16.67 -9.16 -4.04
C ASN A 64 -16.22 -8.87 -2.59
N PRO A 65 -15.97 -7.61 -2.19
CA PRO A 65 -15.78 -7.31 -0.77
C PRO A 65 -17.04 -7.69 0.01
N THR A 66 -16.86 -8.16 1.24
CA THR A 66 -17.96 -8.54 2.13
C THR A 66 -18.13 -7.55 3.28
N HIS A 67 -17.07 -6.83 3.64
CA HIS A 67 -17.06 -5.91 4.78
C HIS A 67 -16.32 -4.62 4.44
N TRP A 68 -16.68 -3.55 5.14
CA TRP A 68 -15.98 -2.28 5.10
C TRP A 68 -15.85 -1.63 6.48
N MET A 69 -14.95 -0.66 6.61
CA MET A 69 -14.90 0.27 7.74
C MET A 69 -14.36 1.64 7.27
N PRO A 70 -14.71 2.75 7.94
CA PRO A 70 -14.11 4.04 7.63
C PRO A 70 -12.61 4.02 7.92
N LEU A 71 -11.85 4.87 7.20
CA LEU A 71 -10.44 5.07 7.50
C LEU A 71 -10.27 5.58 8.94
N PRO A 72 -9.25 5.10 9.68
CA PRO A 72 -8.91 5.68 10.96
C PRO A 72 -8.51 7.15 10.78
N ALA A 73 -8.75 7.97 11.80
CA ALA A 73 -8.26 9.33 11.81
C ALA A 73 -6.73 9.34 11.69
N THR A 74 -6.19 10.32 10.97
CA THR A 74 -4.75 10.57 10.93
C THR A 74 -4.23 10.74 12.37
N PRO A 75 -3.12 10.07 12.74
CA PRO A 75 -2.54 10.27 14.07
C PRO A 75 -2.20 11.74 14.28
N LEU A 76 -2.47 12.24 15.48
CA LEU A 76 -2.07 13.59 15.89
C LEU A 76 -0.57 13.60 16.25
N PRO A 77 0.13 14.74 16.10
CA PRO A 77 1.57 14.84 16.36
C PRO A 77 2.02 14.49 17.79
N ASP A 78 1.09 14.39 18.75
CA ASP A 78 1.42 14.12 20.16
C ASP A 78 1.66 12.63 20.46
N ASP A 79 1.41 11.72 19.51
CA ASP A 79 1.89 10.33 19.56
C ASP A 79 3.32 10.26 18.97
N ALA A 80 4.26 10.98 19.58
CA ALA A 80 5.66 10.78 19.28
C ALA A 80 6.05 9.33 19.63
N PRO A 81 6.80 8.61 18.77
CA PRO A 81 7.31 7.30 19.13
C PRO A 81 8.15 7.47 20.40
N THR A 82 7.83 6.68 21.42
CA THR A 82 8.71 6.44 22.56
C THR A 82 10.11 6.27 21.99
N GLN A 83 11.03 7.16 22.38
CA GLN A 83 12.43 7.10 21.95
C GLN A 83 12.95 5.70 22.25
N SER A 84 12.99 4.85 21.22
CA SER A 84 13.84 3.68 21.25
C SER A 84 15.24 4.24 21.37
N SER A 85 15.87 3.96 22.51
CA SER A 85 17.26 4.26 22.78
C SER A 85 18.06 3.95 21.52
N ARG A 86 18.65 5.00 20.95
CA ARG A 86 19.62 4.91 19.86
C ARG A 86 20.81 4.09 20.36
N GLU A 87 20.72 2.78 20.23
CA GLU A 87 21.92 1.95 20.21
C GLU A 87 22.60 2.23 18.87
N GLU A 88 23.73 2.95 18.95
CA GLU A 88 24.61 3.17 17.83
C GLU A 88 25.14 1.83 17.33
N PHE A 89 24.47 1.26 16.34
CA PHE A 89 25.08 0.25 15.49
C PHE A 89 26.23 0.90 14.73
N THR A 90 27.43 0.74 15.26
CA THR A 90 28.66 1.12 14.58
C THR A 90 28.84 0.17 13.41
N VAL A 91 28.53 0.62 12.19
CA VAL A 91 28.78 -0.16 10.98
C VAL A 91 30.28 -0.17 10.73
N PRO A 92 30.97 -1.33 10.74
CA PRO A 92 32.38 -1.36 10.36
C PRO A 92 32.51 -1.06 8.87
N GLU A 93 33.40 -0.12 8.56
CA GLU A 93 33.76 0.32 7.22
C GLU A 93 34.23 -0.87 6.37
N ARG A 94 33.34 -1.43 5.54
CA ARG A 94 33.74 -2.33 4.46
C ARG A 94 34.07 -1.50 3.23
N SER A 95 35.35 -1.52 2.88
CA SER A 95 35.94 -0.94 1.69
C SER A 95 35.14 -1.35 0.44
N SER A 96 34.61 -0.36 -0.28
CA SER A 96 33.85 -0.57 -1.51
C SER A 96 34.80 -0.69 -2.72
N PRO A 97 34.83 -1.80 -3.48
CA PRO A 97 35.70 -1.94 -4.65
C PRO A 97 35.05 -1.46 -5.96
N TYR A 98 33.95 -0.69 -5.93
CA TYR A 98 33.23 -0.32 -7.15
C TYR A 98 33.97 0.74 -7.98
N LEU A 99 34.80 0.26 -8.92
CA LEU A 99 35.31 1.01 -10.06
C LEU A 99 34.17 1.39 -11.02
N LYS A 100 34.03 2.68 -11.31
CA LYS A 100 33.05 3.22 -12.29
C LYS A 100 33.34 2.68 -13.70
N PRO A 101 32.33 2.24 -14.47
CA PRO A 101 32.50 1.94 -15.88
C PRO A 101 32.84 3.21 -16.67
N ARG A 102 33.93 3.19 -17.46
CA ARG A 102 34.26 4.27 -18.40
C ARG A 102 33.33 4.18 -19.61
N HIS A 103 32.62 5.27 -19.92
CA HIS A 103 31.88 5.41 -21.16
C HIS A 103 32.83 5.37 -22.36
N VAL A 104 32.65 4.38 -23.24
CA VAL A 104 33.28 4.35 -24.56
C VAL A 104 32.42 5.18 -25.51
N ARG A 105 32.92 6.35 -25.92
CA ARG A 105 32.38 7.08 -27.08
C ARG A 105 32.66 6.25 -28.33
N ARG A 106 31.62 5.77 -29.02
CA ARG A 106 31.75 5.37 -30.43
C ARG A 106 31.79 6.65 -31.27
N GLY A 107 32.91 6.85 -31.95
CA GLY A 107 33.05 7.81 -33.03
C GLY A 107 33.01 7.11 -34.37
N SER A 108 32.58 7.90 -35.36
CA SER A 108 32.56 7.71 -36.81
C SER A 108 31.45 6.84 -37.40
#